data_AF-A0A1B8ZI96-F1
#
_entry.id   AF-A0A1B8ZI96-F1
#
_cell.length_a   1.000
_cell.length_b   1.000
_cell.length_c   1.000
_cell.angle_alpha   90.00
_cell.angle_beta   90.00
_cell.angle_gamma   90.00
#
_symmetry.space_group_name_H-M   'P 1'
#
loop_
_entity.id
_entity.type
_entity.pdbx_description
1 polymer ?
#
loop_
_entity_poly.entity_id
_entity_poly.type
_entity_poly.pdbx_seq_one_letter_code
_entity_poly.pdbx_strand_id
1 'polypeptide(L)'
;MNTHLIIPENIKEILTNIENTPLNLAELPLQEHPKLPQFERSIRVLDIDAKSKQQFISFRYEQVLKDRETGEEVNISLPAPEWVIYKETWSYLRDDKNNLIELPLVAATADMDTDKVKVPSYQYMLWLLKNNKAGFTELLASYLDEFVKNCRDSLDKLS
;
A
#
# COMPACT_ATOMS: atom_id res chain seq x y z
N MET A 1 -16.18 24.60 -17.50
CA MET A 1 -15.00 24.21 -18.31
C MET A 1 -15.51 23.58 -19.61
N ASN A 2 -14.79 23.67 -20.74
CA ASN A 2 -15.14 23.10 -22.06
C ASN A 2 -16.46 23.52 -22.75
N THR A 3 -17.12 24.60 -22.31
CA THR A 3 -18.42 25.05 -22.83
C THR A 3 -18.43 25.49 -24.30
N HIS A 4 -17.25 25.65 -24.92
CA HIS A 4 -17.06 26.04 -26.32
C HIS A 4 -16.81 24.84 -27.25
N LEU A 5 -16.74 23.62 -26.73
CA LEU A 5 -16.43 22.41 -27.50
C LEU A 5 -17.69 21.56 -27.70
N ILE A 6 -17.85 20.99 -28.90
CA ILE A 6 -18.79 19.90 -29.13
C ILE A 6 -18.07 18.62 -28.72
N ILE A 7 -18.44 18.06 -27.56
CA ILE A 7 -17.79 16.88 -26.99
C ILE A 7 -18.53 15.61 -27.45
N PRO A 8 -17.87 14.69 -28.18
CA PRO A 8 -18.45 13.40 -28.55
C PRO A 8 -18.80 12.55 -27.32
N GLU A 9 -19.77 11.65 -27.45
CA GLU A 9 -20.30 10.87 -26.32
C GLU A 9 -19.23 10.02 -25.63
N ASN A 10 -18.36 9.36 -26.40
CA ASN A 10 -17.25 8.58 -25.88
C ASN A 10 -16.26 9.42 -25.04
N ILE A 11 -16.16 10.73 -25.30
CA ILE A 11 -15.32 11.64 -24.51
C ILE A 11 -16.08 12.13 -23.26
N LYS A 12 -17.40 12.32 -23.33
CA LYS A 12 -18.21 12.64 -22.14
C LYS A 12 -18.12 11.52 -21.12
N GLU A 13 -18.20 10.26 -21.55
CA GLU A 13 -18.02 9.10 -20.67
C GLU A 13 -16.66 9.15 -19.96
N ILE A 14 -15.57 9.48 -20.68
CA ILE A 14 -14.25 9.65 -20.08
C ILE A 14 -14.25 10.78 -19.04
N LEU A 15 -14.85 11.92 -19.34
CA LEU A 15 -14.92 13.06 -18.42
C LEU A 15 -15.73 12.72 -17.17
N THR A 16 -16.88 12.06 -17.33
CA THR A 16 -17.68 11.55 -16.21
C THR A 16 -16.90 10.56 -15.38
N ASN A 17 -16.11 9.68 -15.99
CA ASN A 17 -15.24 8.75 -15.25
C ASN A 17 -14.16 9.50 -14.45
N ILE A 18 -13.56 10.56 -15.02
CA ILE A 18 -12.57 11.40 -14.31
C ILE A 18 -13.23 12.10 -13.12
N GLU A 19 -14.41 12.70 -13.30
CA GLU A 19 -15.13 13.42 -12.26
C GLU A 19 -15.58 12.50 -11.11
N ASN A 20 -15.91 11.25 -11.43
CA ASN A 20 -16.33 10.24 -10.45
C ASN A 20 -15.15 9.40 -9.90
N THR A 21 -13.91 9.69 -10.32
CA THR A 21 -12.75 8.95 -9.81
C THR A 21 -12.54 9.28 -8.32
N PRO A 22 -12.41 8.27 -7.44
CA PRO A 22 -12.14 8.51 -6.02
C PRO A 22 -10.87 9.34 -5.81
N LEU A 23 -10.89 10.24 -4.82
CA LEU A 23 -9.80 11.19 -4.56
C LEU A 23 -8.61 10.58 -3.80
N ASN A 24 -8.73 9.34 -3.34
CA ASN A 24 -7.64 8.62 -2.69
C ASN A 24 -6.62 8.09 -3.70
N LEU A 25 -5.37 7.94 -3.27
CA LEU A 25 -4.28 7.44 -4.11
C LEU A 25 -4.40 5.95 -4.42
N ALA A 26 -4.84 5.18 -3.43
CA ALA A 26 -5.07 3.75 -3.55
C ALA A 26 -6.07 3.29 -2.50
N GLU A 27 -6.79 2.20 -2.78
CA GLU A 27 -7.54 1.44 -1.79
C GLU A 27 -7.07 0.00 -1.89
N LEU A 28 -6.49 -0.52 -0.81
CA LEU A 28 -5.81 -1.80 -0.77
C LEU A 28 -6.52 -2.72 0.24
N PRO A 29 -6.91 -3.94 -0.15
CA PRO A 29 -7.67 -4.83 0.72
C PRO A 29 -6.84 -5.30 1.91
N LEU A 30 -7.51 -5.51 3.05
CA LEU A 30 -6.95 -6.11 4.24
C LEU A 30 -7.61 -7.44 4.54
N GLN A 31 -6.98 -8.22 5.43
CA GLN A 31 -7.64 -9.36 6.05
C GLN A 31 -8.84 -8.89 6.89
N GLU A 32 -9.82 -9.78 7.02
CA GLU A 32 -11.04 -9.53 7.80
C GLU A 32 -10.71 -9.06 9.22
N HIS A 33 -11.50 -8.12 9.73
CA HIS A 33 -11.35 -7.68 11.10
C HIS A 33 -11.82 -8.78 12.06
N PRO A 34 -11.03 -9.18 13.07
CA PRO A 34 -11.36 -10.33 13.93
C PRO A 34 -12.64 -10.15 14.74
N LYS A 35 -13.04 -8.90 15.02
CA LYS A 35 -14.26 -8.57 15.77
C LYS A 35 -15.41 -8.05 14.90
N LEU A 36 -15.16 -7.80 13.62
CA LEU A 36 -16.15 -7.22 12.70
C LEU A 36 -16.16 -8.00 11.36
N PRO A 37 -16.39 -9.33 11.38
CA PRO A 37 -16.26 -10.18 10.19
C PRO A 37 -17.34 -9.92 9.12
N GLN A 38 -18.42 -9.21 9.47
CA GLN A 38 -19.48 -8.83 8.54
C GLN A 38 -19.04 -7.75 7.54
N PHE A 39 -17.91 -7.07 7.80
CA PHE A 39 -17.41 -6.02 6.92
C PHE A 39 -16.22 -6.50 6.09
N GLU A 40 -16.18 -6.07 4.83
CA GLU A 40 -14.93 -5.98 4.08
C GLU A 40 -14.10 -4.82 4.62
N ARG A 41 -12.78 -5.00 4.60
CA ARG A 41 -11.84 -4.04 5.17
C ARG A 41 -10.75 -3.71 4.18
N SER A 42 -10.43 -2.43 4.07
CA SER A 42 -9.34 -1.94 3.24
C SER A 42 -8.58 -0.82 3.95
N ILE A 43 -7.35 -0.56 3.49
CA ILE A 43 -6.62 0.67 3.77
C ILE A 43 -6.77 1.58 2.56
N ARG A 44 -7.28 2.79 2.80
CA ARG A 44 -7.38 3.86 1.80
C ARG A 44 -6.25 4.85 2.02
N VAL A 45 -5.32 4.90 1.08
CA VAL A 45 -4.17 5.81 1.12
C VAL A 45 -4.61 7.19 0.60
N LEU A 46 -4.51 8.20 1.45
CA LEU A 46 -4.95 9.56 1.17
C LEU A 46 -3.81 10.41 0.60
N ASP A 47 -2.61 10.28 1.14
CA ASP A 47 -1.41 10.97 0.63
C ASP A 47 -0.11 10.27 1.02
N ILE A 48 0.94 10.69 0.34
CA ILE A 48 2.32 10.27 0.56
C ILE A 48 3.22 11.50 0.56
N ASP A 49 4.10 11.57 1.54
CA ASP A 49 5.03 12.67 1.69
C ASP A 49 6.46 12.12 1.85
N ALA A 50 7.31 12.43 0.86
CA ALA A 50 8.70 12.02 0.84
C ALA A 50 9.61 13.13 1.38
N LYS A 51 10.10 12.97 2.61
CA LYS A 51 11.00 13.93 3.27
C LYS A 51 12.45 13.62 2.95
N SER A 52 12.90 14.08 1.79
CA SER A 52 14.23 13.74 1.26
C SER A 52 15.42 14.14 2.15
N LYS A 53 15.32 15.28 2.87
CA LYS A 53 16.37 15.72 3.80
C LYS A 53 16.47 14.83 5.03
N GLN A 54 15.33 14.38 5.55
CA GLN A 54 15.24 13.50 6.73
C GLN A 54 15.27 12.01 6.38
N GLN A 55 15.22 11.69 5.08
CA GLN A 55 15.30 10.33 4.54
C GLN A 55 14.20 9.40 5.06
N PHE A 56 12.95 9.88 5.06
CA PHE A 56 11.78 9.03 5.30
C PHE A 56 10.62 9.34 4.35
N ILE A 57 9.70 8.40 4.22
CA ILE A 57 8.43 8.56 3.52
C ILE A 57 7.29 8.25 4.49
N SER A 58 6.33 9.15 4.61
CA SER A 58 5.13 8.97 5.44
C SER A 58 3.89 8.80 4.57
N PHE A 59 2.97 7.94 5.01
CA PHE A 59 1.70 7.67 4.37
C PHE A 59 0.57 8.13 5.29
N ARG A 60 -0.34 8.96 4.78
CA ARG A 60 -1.61 9.24 5.46
C ARG A 60 -2.66 8.31 4.88
N TYR A 61 -3.38 7.62 5.75
CA TYR A 61 -4.37 6.65 5.34
C TYR A 61 -5.48 6.53 6.39
N GLU A 62 -6.57 5.90 6.00
CA GLU A 62 -7.64 5.47 6.88
C GLU A 62 -7.96 4.00 6.65
N GLN A 63 -8.57 3.37 7.65
CA GLN A 63 -9.18 2.07 7.48
C GLN A 63 -10.64 2.26 7.08
N VAL A 64 -11.07 1.57 6.04
CA VAL A 64 -12.44 1.63 5.53
C VAL A 64 -13.10 0.28 5.78
N LEU A 65 -14.34 0.32 6.26
CA LEU A 65 -15.20 -0.85 6.38
C LEU A 65 -16.37 -0.71 5.41
N LYS A 66 -16.65 -1.77 4.65
CA LYS A 66 -17.80 -1.87 3.76
C LYS A 66 -18.67 -3.04 4.19
N ASP A 67 -19.96 -2.82 4.33
CA ASP A 67 -20.92 -3.90 4.59
C ASP A 67 -20.92 -4.89 3.42
N ARG A 68 -20.77 -6.18 3.73
CA ARG A 68 -20.72 -7.23 2.71
C ARG A 68 -22.03 -7.42 1.96
N GLU A 69 -23.16 -7.13 2.61
CA GLU A 69 -24.48 -7.32 2.02
C GLU A 69 -24.89 -6.08 1.21
N THR A 70 -24.65 -4.88 1.74
CA THR A 70 -25.11 -3.64 1.10
C THR A 70 -24.04 -2.92 0.27
N GLY A 71 -22.76 -3.19 0.53
CA GLY A 71 -21.64 -2.48 -0.06
C GLY A 71 -21.43 -1.07 0.50
N GLU A 72 -22.23 -0.65 1.50
CA GLU A 72 -22.15 0.70 2.07
C GLU A 72 -20.93 0.86 2.98
N GLU A 73 -20.25 2.00 2.86
CA GLU A 73 -19.16 2.36 3.77
C GLU A 73 -19.69 2.72 5.15
N VAL A 74 -19.15 2.07 6.16
CA VAL A 74 -19.51 2.31 7.56
C VAL A 74 -18.43 3.14 8.22
N ASN A 75 -18.83 4.29 8.76
CA ASN A 75 -17.93 5.18 9.46
C ASN A 75 -17.75 4.75 10.92
N ILE A 76 -16.92 3.71 11.11
CA ILE A 76 -16.41 3.32 12.43
C ILE A 76 -15.00 3.88 12.55
N SER A 77 -14.73 4.62 13.62
CA SER A 77 -13.37 5.08 13.90
C SER A 77 -12.49 3.88 14.23
N LEU A 78 -11.65 3.46 13.30
CA LEU A 78 -10.64 2.44 13.53
C LEU A 78 -9.27 3.09 13.73
N PRO A 79 -8.38 2.49 14.53
CA PRO A 79 -7.04 3.03 14.74
C PRO A 79 -6.24 3.12 13.44
N ALA A 80 -5.58 4.24 13.19
CA ALA A 80 -4.64 4.39 12.09
C ALA A 80 -3.22 4.56 12.65
N PRO A 81 -2.50 3.48 13.01
CA PRO A 81 -1.12 3.58 13.45
C PRO A 81 -0.25 4.24 12.38
N GLU A 82 0.81 4.92 12.82
CA GLU A 82 1.72 5.62 11.91
C GLU A 82 2.34 4.66 10.89
N TRP A 83 2.21 5.00 9.60
CA TRP A 83 2.86 4.28 8.51
C TRP A 83 3.98 5.14 7.92
N VAL A 84 5.21 4.84 8.33
CA VAL A 84 6.42 5.56 7.89
C VAL A 84 7.52 4.56 7.53
N ILE A 85 8.18 4.82 6.39
CA ILE A 85 9.38 4.11 5.96
C ILE A 85 10.59 5.01 6.27
N TYR A 86 11.28 4.73 7.38
CA TYR A 86 12.51 5.43 7.77
C TYR A 86 13.74 4.90 7.04
N LYS A 87 14.82 5.67 7.04
CA LYS A 87 16.13 5.27 6.50
C LYS A 87 16.65 3.96 7.11
N GLU A 88 16.40 3.75 8.40
CA GLU A 88 16.86 2.62 9.19
C GLU A 88 15.99 1.37 8.98
N THR A 89 14.82 1.52 8.37
CA THR A 89 13.99 0.37 8.00
C THR A 89 14.61 -0.37 6.83
N TRP A 90 14.51 -1.69 6.86
CA TRP A 90 14.98 -2.58 5.80
C TRP A 90 13.81 -3.41 5.28
N SER A 91 13.93 -3.88 4.04
CA SER A 91 13.00 -4.81 3.41
C SER A 91 13.79 -5.84 2.62
N TYR A 92 13.11 -6.77 1.97
CA TYR A 92 13.73 -7.82 1.16
C TYR A 92 13.72 -7.47 -0.32
N LEU A 93 14.85 -7.72 -1.00
CA LEU A 93 14.99 -7.52 -2.44
C LEU A 93 14.08 -8.48 -3.20
N ARG A 94 13.43 -7.96 -4.24
CA ARG A 94 12.53 -8.71 -5.11
C ARG A 94 13.05 -8.83 -6.54
N ASP A 95 12.70 -9.92 -7.19
CA ASP A 95 12.91 -10.13 -8.61
C ASP A 95 11.87 -9.38 -9.47
N ASP A 96 12.00 -9.47 -10.80
CA ASP A 96 11.09 -8.81 -11.75
C ASP A 96 9.65 -9.39 -11.71
N LYS A 97 9.43 -10.50 -10.98
CA LYS A 97 8.11 -11.12 -10.75
C LYS A 97 7.60 -10.85 -9.34
N ASN A 98 8.21 -9.91 -8.61
CA ASN A 98 7.85 -9.53 -7.25
C ASN A 98 8.10 -10.62 -6.18
N ASN A 99 8.88 -11.66 -6.49
CA ASN A 99 9.26 -12.70 -5.53
C ASN A 99 10.51 -12.28 -4.75
N LEU A 100 10.61 -12.71 -3.48
CA LEU A 100 11.79 -12.44 -2.67
C LEU A 100 13.00 -13.21 -3.22
N ILE A 101 14.13 -12.53 -3.36
CA ILE A 101 15.38 -13.16 -3.80
C ILE A 101 16.04 -13.85 -2.61
N GLU A 102 16.24 -15.16 -2.74
CA GLU A 102 16.97 -16.01 -1.79
C GLU A 102 18.31 -16.41 -2.41
N LEU A 103 19.38 -16.31 -1.62
CA LEU A 103 20.74 -16.65 -2.02
C LEU A 103 21.35 -17.68 -1.05
N PRO A 104 22.27 -18.54 -1.52
CA PRO A 104 22.95 -19.50 -0.66
C PRO A 104 23.77 -18.83 0.46
N LEU A 105 23.77 -19.45 1.63
CA LEU A 105 24.59 -19.04 2.76
C LEU A 105 26.05 -19.51 2.59
N VAL A 106 26.99 -18.62 2.91
CA VAL A 106 28.44 -18.92 2.87
C VAL A 106 28.81 -20.07 3.82
N ALA A 107 28.09 -20.19 4.94
CA ALA A 107 28.18 -21.31 5.87
C ALA A 107 26.78 -21.86 6.09
N ALA A 108 26.38 -22.82 5.25
CA ALA A 108 25.12 -23.54 5.43
C ALA A 108 25.13 -24.30 6.75
N THR A 109 24.01 -24.29 7.45
CA THR A 109 23.76 -25.15 8.61
C THR A 109 22.83 -26.29 8.18
N ALA A 110 22.72 -27.35 8.98
CA ALA A 110 21.87 -28.50 8.65
C ALA A 110 20.39 -28.12 8.38
N ASP A 111 19.95 -26.97 8.90
CA ASP A 111 18.56 -26.51 8.85
C ASP A 111 18.31 -25.30 7.93
N MET A 112 19.37 -24.65 7.41
CA MET A 112 19.27 -23.48 6.52
C MET A 112 20.46 -23.41 5.55
N ASP A 113 20.15 -23.43 4.25
CA ASP A 113 21.09 -23.33 3.14
C ASP A 113 20.96 -22.01 2.35
N THR A 114 19.84 -21.29 2.48
CA THR A 114 19.58 -19.99 1.83
C THR A 114 19.07 -18.93 2.83
N ASP A 115 19.23 -17.66 2.47
CA ASP A 115 18.59 -16.52 3.15
C ASP A 115 18.22 -15.42 2.15
N LYS A 116 17.32 -14.53 2.56
CA LYS A 116 16.78 -13.44 1.77
C LYS A 116 17.68 -12.20 1.81
N VAL A 117 17.80 -11.53 0.68
CA VAL A 117 18.65 -10.34 0.55
C VAL A 117 17.98 -9.12 1.18
N LYS A 118 18.57 -8.56 2.24
CA LYS A 118 18.11 -7.32 2.89
C LYS A 118 18.60 -6.08 2.16
N VAL A 119 17.73 -5.08 2.04
CA VAL A 119 18.02 -3.77 1.44
C VAL A 119 17.41 -2.64 2.28
N PRO A 120 18.00 -1.42 2.30
CA PRO A 120 17.41 -0.28 3.00
C PRO A 120 16.10 0.15 2.32
N SER A 121 14.98 0.12 3.04
CA SER A 121 13.64 0.30 2.46
C SER A 121 13.46 1.65 1.80
N TYR A 122 13.90 2.74 2.45
CA TYR A 122 13.78 4.09 1.90
C TYR A 122 14.51 4.22 0.54
N GLN A 123 15.76 3.73 0.46
CA GLN A 123 16.52 3.78 -0.80
C GLN A 123 15.96 2.83 -1.84
N TYR A 124 15.52 1.64 -1.41
CA TYR A 124 14.97 0.64 -2.30
C TYR A 124 13.66 1.09 -2.96
N MET A 125 12.75 1.70 -2.19
CA MET A 125 11.52 2.27 -2.72
C MET A 125 11.80 3.35 -3.78
N LEU A 126 12.77 4.24 -3.52
CA LEU A 126 13.19 5.25 -4.50
C LEU A 126 13.84 4.63 -5.74
N TRP A 127 14.64 3.58 -5.58
CA TRP A 127 15.24 2.87 -6.70
C TRP A 127 14.18 2.21 -7.58
N LEU A 128 13.17 1.57 -6.98
CA LEU A 128 12.07 0.94 -7.71
C LEU A 128 11.29 1.96 -8.55
N LEU A 129 10.94 3.12 -7.96
CA LEU A 129 10.22 4.20 -8.63
C LEU A 129 11.05 4.83 -9.75
N LYS A 130 12.32 5.17 -9.50
CA LYS A 130 13.17 5.87 -10.48
C LYS A 130 13.55 5.01 -11.68
N ASN A 131 13.55 3.69 -11.54
CA ASN A 131 13.93 2.76 -12.58
C ASN A 131 12.73 2.02 -13.21
N ASN A 132 11.49 2.47 -12.95
CA ASN A 132 10.25 1.82 -13.41
C ASN A 132 10.23 0.31 -13.17
N LYS A 133 10.72 -0.13 -12.01
CA LYS A 133 10.78 -1.54 -11.63
C LYS A 133 9.47 -2.07 -11.03
N ALA A 134 8.62 -1.17 -10.56
CA ALA A 134 7.27 -1.48 -10.07
C ALA A 134 6.33 -0.31 -10.36
N GLY A 135 5.06 -0.62 -10.64
CA GLY A 135 4.00 0.38 -10.63
C GLY A 135 3.84 0.98 -9.23
N PHE A 136 3.38 2.23 -9.14
CA PHE A 136 3.23 2.91 -7.85
C PHE A 136 2.29 2.16 -6.91
N THR A 137 1.13 1.69 -7.39
CA THR A 137 0.16 0.94 -6.58
C THR A 137 0.68 -0.44 -6.17
N GLU A 138 1.44 -1.12 -7.03
CA GLU A 138 2.11 -2.39 -6.72
C GLU A 138 3.14 -2.21 -5.60
N LEU A 139 3.89 -1.11 -5.66
CA LEU A 139 4.83 -0.71 -4.63
C LEU A 139 4.09 -0.53 -3.29
N LEU A 140 3.00 0.26 -3.27
CA LEU A 140 2.20 0.45 -2.06
C LEU A 140 1.70 -0.87 -1.48
N ALA A 141 1.16 -1.76 -2.32
CA ALA A 141 0.70 -3.07 -1.88
C ALA A 141 1.83 -3.90 -1.24
N SER A 142 3.03 -3.89 -1.85
CA SER A 142 4.17 -4.64 -1.32
C SER A 142 4.66 -4.17 0.05
N TYR A 143 4.65 -2.85 0.30
CA TYR A 143 5.01 -2.28 1.60
C TYR A 143 3.84 -2.36 2.61
N LEU A 144 2.60 -2.39 2.13
CA LEU A 144 1.42 -2.56 2.96
C LEU A 144 1.44 -3.93 3.66
N ASP A 145 1.80 -5.00 2.96
CA ASP A 145 1.88 -6.33 3.55
C ASP A 145 2.82 -6.38 4.76
N GLU A 146 3.97 -5.72 4.66
CA GLU A 146 4.95 -5.63 5.74
C GLU A 146 4.42 -4.76 6.89
N PHE A 147 3.82 -3.62 6.57
CA PHE A 147 3.20 -2.72 7.54
C PHE A 147 2.08 -3.41 8.33
N VAL A 148 1.16 -4.09 7.65
CA VAL A 148 0.02 -4.79 8.27
C VAL A 148 0.50 -5.91 9.18
N LYS A 149 1.53 -6.67 8.79
CA LYS A 149 2.12 -7.70 9.65
C LYS A 149 2.70 -7.11 10.93
N ASN A 150 3.40 -6.00 10.83
CA ASN A 150 4.06 -5.35 11.97
C ASN A 150 3.10 -4.59 12.88
N CYS A 151 1.97 -4.09 12.33
CA CYS A 151 1.00 -3.28 13.06
C CYS A 151 -0.34 -3.98 13.30
N ARG A 152 -0.43 -5.29 13.05
CA ARG A 152 -1.68 -6.07 13.12
C ARG A 152 -2.47 -5.84 14.40
N ASP A 153 -1.83 -5.99 15.54
CA ASP A 153 -2.49 -5.83 16.85
C ASP A 153 -3.06 -4.43 17.08
N SER A 154 -2.44 -3.41 16.48
CA SER A 154 -2.93 -2.02 16.56
C SER A 154 -4.07 -1.79 15.57
N LEU A 155 -3.95 -2.33 14.37
CA LEU A 155 -4.96 -2.24 13.33
C LEU A 155 -6.26 -2.94 13.76
N ASP A 156 -6.18 -4.08 14.45
CA ASP A 156 -7.32 -4.91 14.88
C ASP A 156 -8.00 -4.44 16.18
N LYS A 157 -7.55 -3.32 16.75
CA LYS A 157 -8.21 -2.70 17.91
C LYS A 157 -9.48 -1.97 17.47
N LEU A 158 -10.44 -1.93 18.40
CA LEU A 158 -11.56 -1.01 18.34
C LEU A 158 -11.21 0.19 19.22
N SER A 159 -11.44 1.41 18.73
CA SER A 159 -11.20 2.66 19.45
C SER A 159 -12.07 2.78 20.70
#